data_AF-A0A7S3XEU3-F1
#
_entry.id   AF-A0A7S3XEU3-F1
#
_cell.length_a   1.000
_cell.length_b   1.000
_cell.length_c   1.000
_cell.angle_alpha   90.00
_cell.angle_beta   90.00
_cell.angle_gamma   90.00
#
_symmetry.space_group_name_H-M   'P 1'
#
loop_
_entity.id
_entity.type
_entity.pdbx_description
1 polymer ?
#
loop_
_entity_poly.entity_id
_entity_poly.type
_entity_poly.pdbx_seq_one_letter_code
_entity_poly.pdbx_strand_id
1 'polypeptide(L)'
;MHVWRATFLWLSFASLLLFGSTSTVGPARNMRLKPCPSSPNCVSSEADESDKEHYVAPLTYTGMTTVQVVKQLRDVVGKMSRSKLVEEKDLELHYTFTTLVFRFVDDVDLVVVPDDAPSESTVDAKAIDARANAPTTSGTVQVRSASRVGYSDLGTNRRRVEDIRKRWNEATRATHASKM
;
A
#
# COMPACT_ATOMS: atom_id res chain seq x y z
N MET A 1 24.19 -73.77 11.29
CA MET A 1 25.00 -72.61 11.76
C MET A 1 24.04 -71.46 12.01
N HIS A 2 23.62 -71.28 13.27
CA HIS A 2 23.08 -70.01 13.78
C HIS A 2 24.22 -68.96 13.69
N VAL A 3 24.00 -67.67 13.47
CA VAL A 3 23.45 -66.71 14.42
C VAL A 3 23.01 -65.45 13.65
N TRP A 4 21.78 -65.01 13.88
CA TRP A 4 21.29 -63.66 13.60
C TRP A 4 21.97 -62.65 14.53
N ARG A 5 22.57 -61.58 14.01
CA ARG A 5 22.81 -60.36 14.79
C ARG A 5 22.58 -59.11 13.93
N ALA A 6 21.48 -58.44 14.25
CA ALA A 6 21.25 -57.04 13.95
C ALA A 6 22.27 -56.17 14.69
N THR A 7 22.86 -55.22 14.00
CA THR A 7 23.47 -54.03 14.61
C THR A 7 22.96 -52.80 13.88
N PHE A 8 22.01 -52.14 14.54
CA PHE A 8 21.59 -50.77 14.28
C PHE A 8 22.80 -49.84 14.39
N LEU A 9 23.11 -49.10 13.32
CA LEU A 9 24.02 -47.96 13.37
C LEU A 9 23.18 -46.70 13.64
N TRP A 10 23.39 -46.14 14.82
CA TRP A 10 22.75 -44.94 15.36
C TRP A 10 23.64 -43.72 15.08
N LEU A 11 23.02 -42.64 14.60
CA LEU A 11 23.41 -41.21 14.70
C LEU A 11 24.73 -40.77 14.02
N SER A 12 24.74 -39.68 13.24
CA SER A 12 24.60 -38.34 13.80
C SER A 12 24.16 -37.31 12.77
N PHE A 13 23.06 -36.61 13.09
CA PHE A 13 22.51 -35.47 12.36
C PHE A 13 23.26 -34.21 12.81
N ALA A 14 24.33 -33.83 12.11
CA ALA A 14 25.01 -32.55 12.37
C ALA A 14 24.25 -31.43 11.63
N SER A 15 23.18 -30.92 12.26
CA SER A 15 22.50 -29.71 11.83
C SER A 15 23.40 -28.51 12.16
N LEU A 16 24.12 -28.01 11.15
CA LEU A 16 24.87 -26.76 11.26
C LEU A 16 23.89 -25.60 11.08
N LEU A 17 23.23 -25.21 12.18
CA LEU A 17 22.49 -23.96 12.26
C LEU A 17 23.51 -22.82 12.36
N LEU A 18 23.90 -22.26 11.21
CA LEU A 18 24.58 -20.99 11.19
C LEU A 18 23.57 -19.87 11.43
N PHE A 19 23.85 -19.20 12.54
CA PHE A 19 23.21 -18.05 13.13
C PHE A 19 22.77 -16.98 12.12
N GLY A 20 21.59 -16.44 12.40
CA GLY A 20 20.86 -15.50 11.56
C GLY A 20 21.67 -14.27 11.17
N SER A 21 21.55 -13.92 9.89
CA SER A 21 21.86 -12.59 9.41
C SER A 21 20.94 -11.62 10.14
N THR A 22 21.52 -10.67 10.85
CA THR A 22 20.80 -9.52 11.38
C THR A 22 20.00 -8.90 10.24
N SER A 23 18.68 -8.83 10.39
CA SER A 23 17.86 -8.06 9.47
C SER A 23 18.31 -6.62 9.58
N THR A 24 19.01 -6.14 8.55
CA THR A 24 19.32 -4.72 8.41
C THR A 24 17.99 -3.99 8.39
N VAL A 25 17.75 -3.19 9.43
CA VAL A 25 16.65 -2.23 9.46
C VAL A 25 16.86 -1.32 8.25
N GLY A 26 15.96 -1.43 7.27
CA GLY A 26 16.01 -0.61 6.06
C GLY A 26 15.86 0.87 6.39
N PRO A 27 16.36 1.78 5.52
CA PRO A 27 16.23 3.22 5.72
C PRO A 27 14.76 3.63 5.84
N ALA A 28 14.56 4.80 6.47
CA ALA A 28 13.27 5.45 6.59
C ALA A 28 12.50 5.40 5.26
N ARG A 29 11.25 4.94 5.33
CA ARG A 29 10.41 4.76 4.15
C ARG A 29 10.01 6.15 3.68
N ASN A 30 10.51 6.56 2.52
CA ASN A 30 10.00 7.71 1.79
C ASN A 30 8.56 7.41 1.34
N MET A 31 7.60 7.58 2.25
CA MET A 31 6.16 7.42 2.00
C MET A 31 5.64 8.59 1.16
N ARG A 32 6.20 8.77 -0.04
CA ARG A 32 5.90 9.90 -0.94
C ARG A 32 5.47 9.44 -2.32
N LEU A 33 4.56 10.18 -2.92
CA LEU A 33 4.11 9.98 -4.29
C LEU A 33 5.16 10.46 -5.30
N LYS A 34 5.14 9.87 -6.49
CA LYS A 34 5.85 10.42 -7.65
C LYS A 34 5.32 11.84 -7.92
N PRO A 35 6.17 12.83 -8.29
CA PRO A 35 5.67 14.16 -8.63
C PRO A 35 4.74 14.11 -9.86
N CYS A 36 3.78 15.03 -9.91
CA CYS A 36 3.06 15.29 -11.16
C CYS A 36 3.97 16.07 -12.12
N PRO A 37 3.96 15.75 -13.43
CA PRO A 37 4.45 16.68 -14.44
C PRO A 37 3.57 17.94 -14.46
N SER A 38 3.99 18.97 -15.20
CA SER A 38 3.22 20.21 -15.37
C SER A 38 2.01 20.10 -16.31
N SER A 39 1.79 18.94 -16.93
CA SER A 39 0.66 18.71 -17.83
C SER A 39 -0.62 18.37 -17.05
N PRO A 40 -1.81 18.80 -17.52
CA PRO A 40 -3.10 18.66 -16.81
C PRO A 40 -3.54 17.22 -16.56
N ASN A 41 -2.87 16.25 -17.17
CA ASN A 41 -3.18 14.84 -17.10
C ASN A 41 -2.62 14.16 -15.84
N CYS A 42 -2.41 14.89 -14.75
CA CYS A 42 -1.99 14.34 -13.47
C CYS A 42 -2.67 15.07 -12.31
N VAL A 43 -3.10 14.31 -11.31
CA VAL A 43 -3.50 14.85 -10.02
C VAL A 43 -2.78 14.13 -8.88
N SER A 44 -2.48 14.85 -7.81
CA SER A 44 -1.79 14.34 -6.63
C SER A 44 -2.26 15.06 -5.37
N SER A 45 -2.32 14.34 -4.25
CA SER A 45 -2.52 14.92 -2.92
C SER A 45 -1.28 15.55 -2.32
N GLU A 46 -0.12 15.35 -2.93
CA GLU A 46 1.13 16.05 -2.58
C GLU A 46 1.41 17.27 -3.47
N ALA A 47 0.51 17.63 -4.40
CA ALA A 47 0.60 18.90 -5.12
C ALA A 47 0.28 20.08 -4.17
N ASP A 48 0.73 21.29 -4.52
CA ASP A 48 0.41 22.49 -3.74
C ASP A 48 -1.12 22.72 -3.75
N GLU A 49 -1.72 22.99 -2.59
CA GLU A 49 -3.19 23.16 -2.52
C GLU A 49 -3.70 24.35 -3.34
N SER A 50 -2.85 25.33 -3.64
CA SER A 50 -3.18 26.45 -4.53
C SER A 50 -3.21 26.05 -6.01
N ASP A 51 -2.51 24.97 -6.39
CA ASP A 51 -2.56 24.38 -7.72
C ASP A 51 -3.84 23.56 -7.89
N LYS A 52 -4.94 24.24 -8.27
CA LYS A 52 -6.24 23.59 -8.47
C LYS A 52 -6.26 22.62 -9.65
N GLU A 53 -5.27 22.66 -10.53
CA GLU A 53 -5.17 21.77 -11.69
C GLU A 53 -4.67 20.39 -11.26
N HIS A 54 -3.62 20.33 -10.44
CA HIS A 54 -3.00 19.08 -10.00
C HIS A 54 -3.46 18.62 -8.61
N TYR A 55 -3.89 19.53 -7.73
CA TYR A 55 -4.24 19.14 -6.35
C TYR A 55 -5.55 18.36 -6.26
N VAL A 56 -5.54 17.31 -5.45
CA VAL A 56 -6.70 16.59 -4.92
C VAL A 56 -6.47 16.29 -3.44
N ALA A 57 -7.49 16.39 -2.59
CA ALA A 57 -7.29 16.07 -1.17
C ALA A 57 -6.87 14.59 -0.94
N PRO A 58 -6.07 14.28 0.08
CA PRO A 58 -5.80 12.88 0.46
C PRO A 58 -7.09 12.18 0.93
N LEU A 59 -7.08 10.84 0.98
CA LEU A 59 -8.12 10.09 1.68
C LEU A 59 -7.77 10.04 3.17
N THR A 60 -8.78 10.03 4.04
CA THR A 60 -8.55 9.94 5.50
C THR A 60 -9.05 8.62 6.06
N TYR A 61 -8.45 8.17 7.16
CA TYR A 61 -8.87 6.98 7.85
C TYR A 61 -8.64 7.08 9.36
N THR A 62 -9.42 6.30 10.11
CA THR A 62 -9.29 6.19 11.57
C THR A 62 -9.79 4.84 12.05
N GLY A 63 -9.32 4.39 13.21
CA GLY A 63 -9.77 3.16 13.87
C GLY A 63 -9.44 1.89 13.08
N MET A 64 -8.40 1.94 12.24
CA MET A 64 -7.92 0.80 11.45
C MET A 64 -6.42 0.61 11.62
N THR A 65 -5.97 -0.63 11.58
CA THR A 65 -4.54 -0.92 11.42
C THR A 65 -4.12 -0.63 9.99
N THR A 66 -2.85 -0.34 9.75
CA THR A 66 -2.34 -0.11 8.38
C THR A 66 -2.58 -1.31 7.46
N VAL A 67 -2.50 -2.54 7.99
CA VAL A 67 -2.84 -3.77 7.26
C VAL A 67 -4.31 -3.78 6.83
N GLN A 68 -5.23 -3.33 7.69
CA GLN A 68 -6.64 -3.20 7.34
C GLN A 68 -6.86 -2.13 6.27
N VAL A 69 -6.15 -1.01 6.36
CA VAL A 69 -6.22 0.07 5.34
C VAL A 69 -5.76 -0.43 3.98
N VAL A 70 -4.58 -1.05 3.89
CA VAL A 70 -4.05 -1.61 2.63
C VAL A 70 -5.00 -2.66 2.06
N LYS A 71 -5.50 -3.57 2.90
CA LYS A 71 -6.49 -4.57 2.46
C LYS A 71 -7.75 -3.91 1.92
N GLN A 72 -8.31 -2.93 2.62
CA GLN A 72 -9.54 -2.25 2.20
C GLN A 72 -9.32 -1.46 0.90
N LEU A 73 -8.16 -0.80 0.73
CA LEU A 73 -7.79 -0.15 -0.53
C LEU A 73 -7.72 -1.17 -1.67
N ARG A 74 -7.13 -2.34 -1.44
CA ARG A 74 -7.11 -3.43 -2.42
C ARG A 74 -8.51 -3.88 -2.81
N ASP A 75 -9.38 -4.05 -1.83
CA ASP A 75 -10.77 -4.46 -2.05
C ASP A 75 -11.59 -3.38 -2.79
N VAL A 76 -11.37 -2.10 -2.49
CA VAL A 76 -12.07 -0.98 -3.13
C VAL A 76 -11.59 -0.79 -4.57
N VAL A 77 -10.28 -0.61 -4.76
CA VAL A 77 -9.69 -0.24 -6.04
C VAL A 77 -9.66 -1.44 -6.97
N GLY A 78 -9.31 -2.62 -6.47
CA GLY A 78 -9.24 -3.85 -7.28
C GLY A 78 -10.58 -4.34 -7.83
N LYS A 79 -11.71 -3.86 -7.29
CA LYS A 79 -13.06 -4.13 -7.80
C LYS A 79 -13.56 -3.07 -8.80
N MET A 80 -12.79 -2.02 -9.04
CA MET A 80 -13.17 -1.00 -10.02
C MET A 80 -12.97 -1.53 -11.45
N SER A 81 -13.82 -1.10 -12.38
CA SER A 81 -13.70 -1.55 -13.76
C SER A 81 -12.39 -1.07 -14.39
N ARG A 82 -11.66 -2.01 -15.00
CA ARG A 82 -10.42 -1.77 -15.76
C ARG A 82 -9.22 -1.34 -14.89
N SER A 83 -9.28 -1.58 -13.58
CA SER A 83 -8.11 -1.48 -12.70
C SER A 83 -7.28 -2.76 -12.73
N LYS A 84 -5.96 -2.63 -12.63
CA LYS A 84 -5.05 -3.77 -12.41
C LYS A 84 -3.98 -3.39 -11.39
N LEU A 85 -3.85 -4.17 -10.32
CA LEU A 85 -2.73 -4.04 -9.38
C LEU A 85 -1.44 -4.46 -10.10
N VAL A 86 -0.45 -3.57 -10.10
CA VAL A 86 0.85 -3.78 -10.75
C VAL A 86 1.93 -4.04 -9.70
N GLU A 87 1.91 -3.30 -8.58
CA GLU A 87 2.85 -3.48 -7.48
C GLU A 87 2.15 -3.23 -6.14
N GLU A 88 2.49 -4.04 -5.15
CA GLU A 88 2.10 -3.86 -3.75
C GLU A 88 3.36 -4.01 -2.90
N LYS A 89 3.75 -2.94 -2.21
CA LYS A 89 4.94 -2.91 -1.37
C LYS A 89 4.61 -2.25 -0.05
N ASP A 90 4.47 -3.05 0.99
CA ASP A 90 4.19 -2.59 2.34
C ASP A 90 2.92 -1.72 2.47
N LEU A 91 3.08 -0.40 2.45
CA LEU A 91 2.03 0.62 2.59
C LEU A 91 1.72 1.33 1.26
N GLU A 92 2.27 0.81 0.17
CA GLU A 92 2.18 1.39 -1.17
C GLU A 92 1.46 0.41 -2.12
N LEU A 93 0.50 0.93 -2.87
CA LEU A 93 -0.20 0.21 -3.92
C LEU A 93 -0.12 0.99 -5.22
N HIS A 94 0.34 0.32 -6.28
CA HIS A 94 0.38 0.87 -7.63
C HIS A 94 -0.58 0.10 -8.53
N TYR A 95 -1.51 0.83 -9.14
CA TYR A 95 -2.50 0.33 -10.08
C TYR A 95 -2.33 0.97 -11.46
N THR A 96 -2.80 0.26 -12.48
CA THR A 96 -3.06 0.82 -13.80
C THR A 96 -4.55 0.80 -14.12
N PHE A 97 -5.03 1.83 -14.80
CA PHE A 97 -6.37 1.93 -15.35
C PHE A 97 -6.30 2.08 -16.86
N THR A 98 -6.97 1.22 -17.61
CA THR A 98 -6.96 1.27 -19.08
C THR A 98 -8.31 1.73 -19.60
N THR A 99 -8.36 2.79 -20.40
CA THR A 99 -9.61 3.26 -21.03
C THR A 99 -10.15 2.25 -22.05
N LEU A 100 -11.48 2.22 -22.23
CA LEU A 100 -12.14 1.15 -23.00
C LEU A 100 -11.85 1.25 -24.51
N VAL A 101 -11.98 2.45 -25.07
CA VAL A 101 -11.97 2.66 -26.54
C VAL A 101 -10.56 2.89 -27.07
N PHE A 102 -9.81 3.80 -26.45
CA PHE A 102 -8.49 4.22 -26.94
C PHE A 102 -7.32 3.59 -26.17
N ARG A 103 -7.61 2.78 -25.15
CA ARG A 103 -6.61 2.04 -24.36
C ARG A 103 -5.52 2.89 -23.71
N PHE A 104 -5.76 4.19 -23.52
CA PHE A 104 -4.90 5.03 -22.68
C PHE A 104 -4.75 4.40 -21.30
N VAL A 105 -3.51 4.38 -20.82
CA VAL A 105 -3.14 3.79 -19.53
C VAL A 105 -2.81 4.93 -18.57
N ASP A 106 -3.52 4.91 -17.45
CA ASP A 106 -3.28 5.80 -16.33
C ASP A 106 -2.72 5.00 -15.16
N ASP A 107 -1.73 5.56 -14.50
CA ASP A 107 -1.17 5.04 -13.27
C ASP A 107 -1.92 5.64 -12.07
N VAL A 108 -2.16 4.83 -11.04
CA VAL A 108 -2.69 5.26 -9.74
C VAL A 108 -1.77 4.74 -8.65
N ASP A 109 -1.22 5.65 -7.86
CA ASP A 109 -0.36 5.34 -6.73
C ASP A 109 -1.11 5.72 -5.44
N LEU A 110 -1.12 4.82 -4.46
CA LEU A 110 -1.73 5.00 -3.15
C LEU A 110 -0.68 4.69 -2.08
N VAL A 111 -0.43 5.64 -1.17
CA VAL A 111 0.56 5.50 -0.10
C VAL A 111 -0.12 5.76 1.24
N VAL A 112 -0.11 4.77 2.14
CA VAL A 112 -0.70 4.88 3.48
C VAL A 112 0.30 5.56 4.42
N VAL A 113 -0.10 6.68 5.01
CA VAL A 113 0.68 7.50 5.94
C VAL A 113 -0.06 7.58 7.28
N PRO A 114 0.34 6.75 8.28
CA PRO A 114 -0.18 6.84 9.64
C PRO A 114 0.21 8.14 10.35
N ASP A 115 -0.67 8.69 11.17
CA ASP A 115 -0.38 9.89 11.97
C ASP A 115 0.71 9.62 13.04
N ASP A 116 0.78 8.38 13.52
CA ASP A 116 1.79 7.89 14.46
C ASP A 116 3.03 7.32 13.76
N ALA A 117 3.16 7.51 12.44
CA ALA A 117 4.37 7.11 11.74
C ALA A 117 5.58 7.80 12.38
N PRO A 118 6.63 7.06 12.75
CA PRO A 118 7.82 7.68 13.31
C PRO A 118 8.40 8.62 12.25
N SER A 119 8.34 9.93 12.53
CA SER A 119 9.15 10.92 11.80
C SER A 119 10.59 10.42 11.80
N GLU A 120 11.30 10.54 10.68
CA GLU A 120 12.59 9.88 10.37
C GLU A 120 13.71 9.96 11.44
N SER A 121 13.51 10.61 12.59
CA SER A 121 14.53 10.93 13.58
C SER A 121 14.44 10.28 14.96
N THR A 122 13.54 9.34 15.26
CA THR A 122 13.56 8.64 16.56
C THR A 122 13.25 7.16 16.43
N VAL A 123 14.30 6.34 16.21
CA VAL A 123 14.19 4.88 16.26
C VAL A 123 14.77 4.39 17.58
N ASP A 124 13.93 4.28 18.60
CA ASP A 124 14.09 3.24 19.61
C ASP A 124 13.16 2.09 19.21
N ALA A 125 13.78 1.00 18.76
CA ALA A 125 13.19 -0.12 18.05
C ALA A 125 12.32 -1.02 18.95
N LYS A 126 11.15 -0.53 19.40
CA LYS A 126 10.23 -1.35 20.19
C LYS A 126 8.75 -1.16 19.82
N ALA A 127 8.38 -1.52 18.59
CA ALA A 127 7.05 -2.02 18.24
C ALA A 127 7.00 -2.48 16.76
N ILE A 128 7.80 -3.48 16.41
CA ILE A 128 7.67 -4.16 15.11
C ILE A 128 7.70 -5.66 15.36
N ASP A 129 6.63 -6.18 15.97
CA ASP A 129 6.25 -7.59 15.92
C ASP A 129 4.76 -7.75 16.29
N ALA A 130 4.06 -8.60 15.54
CA ALA A 130 2.62 -8.92 15.55
C ALA A 130 1.67 -7.99 14.74
N ARG A 131 1.75 -8.06 13.41
CA ARG A 131 0.79 -7.44 12.45
C ARG A 131 -0.70 -7.77 12.70
N ALA A 132 -1.02 -8.83 13.46
CA ALA A 132 -2.40 -9.18 13.82
C ALA A 132 -2.95 -8.41 15.04
N ASN A 133 -2.07 -7.88 15.90
CA ASN A 133 -2.42 -7.15 17.13
C ASN A 133 -1.87 -5.71 17.13
N ALA A 134 -1.47 -5.19 15.96
CA ALA A 134 -1.02 -3.80 15.84
C ALA A 134 -2.14 -2.84 16.30
N PRO A 135 -1.81 -1.76 17.02
CA PRO A 135 -2.80 -0.77 17.43
C PRO A 135 -3.47 -0.17 16.19
N THR A 136 -4.77 0.08 16.30
CA THR A 136 -5.47 0.89 15.30
C THR A 136 -4.99 2.33 15.39
N THR A 137 -4.84 2.98 14.24
CA THR A 137 -4.37 4.37 14.15
C THR A 137 -5.29 5.20 13.26
N SER A 138 -5.01 6.49 13.21
CA SER A 138 -5.54 7.44 12.23
C SER A 138 -4.44 7.78 11.22
N GLY A 139 -4.84 8.33 10.09
CA GLY A 139 -3.88 8.73 9.08
C GLY A 139 -4.52 9.15 7.77
N THR A 140 -3.67 9.32 6.78
CA THR A 140 -4.05 9.67 5.42
C THR A 140 -3.58 8.61 4.43
N VAL A 141 -4.29 8.49 3.31
CA VAL A 141 -3.81 7.81 2.12
C VAL A 141 -3.52 8.88 1.09
N GLN A 142 -2.24 9.09 0.83
CA GLN A 142 -1.79 9.93 -0.27
C GLN A 142 -2.16 9.23 -1.58
N VAL A 143 -2.68 10.00 -2.54
CA VAL A 143 -3.17 9.49 -3.82
C VAL A 143 -2.63 10.30 -4.98
N ARG A 144 -2.14 9.60 -5.99
CA ARG A 144 -1.81 10.17 -7.30
C ARG A 144 -2.55 9.42 -8.38
N SER A 145 -2.99 10.13 -9.42
CA SER A 145 -3.45 9.52 -10.65
C SER A 145 -2.94 10.29 -11.86
N ALA A 146 -2.28 9.61 -12.80
CA ALA A 146 -1.58 10.24 -13.90
C ALA A 146 -1.63 9.43 -15.19
N SER A 147 -1.83 10.08 -16.33
CA SER A 147 -1.74 9.42 -17.63
C SER A 147 -0.29 9.24 -18.06
N ARG A 148 0.05 8.10 -18.69
CA ARG A 148 1.42 7.86 -19.19
C ARG A 148 1.79 8.71 -20.39
N VAL A 149 0.80 9.09 -21.19
CA VAL A 149 0.95 9.83 -22.45
C VAL A 149 -0.26 10.75 -22.67
N GLY A 150 -0.13 11.68 -23.62
CA GLY A 150 -1.17 12.66 -23.95
C GLY A 150 -1.06 13.94 -23.12
N TYR A 151 -1.60 15.04 -23.64
CA TYR A 151 -1.52 16.35 -22.96
C TYR A 151 -2.64 16.53 -21.92
N SER A 152 -3.85 16.09 -22.25
CA SER A 152 -5.03 16.21 -21.38
C SER A 152 -5.76 14.86 -21.29
N ASP A 153 -6.31 14.60 -20.12
CA ASP A 153 -7.14 13.43 -19.80
C ASP A 153 -8.64 13.81 -19.66
N LEU A 154 -9.00 15.06 -19.99
CA LEU A 154 -10.32 15.66 -19.78
C LEU A 154 -10.82 15.57 -18.33
N GLY A 155 -9.92 15.55 -17.34
CA GLY A 155 -10.23 15.42 -15.91
C GLY A 155 -10.55 13.98 -15.47
N THR A 156 -10.17 12.97 -16.26
CA THR A 156 -10.44 11.56 -15.96
C THR A 156 -9.72 11.10 -14.69
N ASN A 157 -8.48 11.53 -14.47
CA ASN A 157 -7.68 11.20 -13.30
C ASN A 157 -8.28 11.81 -12.02
N ARG A 158 -8.74 13.06 -12.10
CA ARG A 158 -9.51 13.68 -11.01
C ARG A 158 -10.78 12.92 -10.69
N ARG A 159 -11.62 12.64 -11.70
CA ARG A 159 -12.87 11.85 -11.51
C ARG A 159 -12.59 10.47 -10.92
N ARG A 160 -11.47 9.84 -11.28
CA ARG A 160 -11.05 8.56 -10.72
C ARG A 160 -10.73 8.67 -9.24
N VAL A 161 -9.95 9.66 -8.83
CA VAL A 161 -9.64 9.89 -7.41
C VAL A 161 -10.93 10.14 -6.61
N GLU A 162 -11.88 10.90 -7.14
CA GLU A 162 -13.16 11.13 -6.47
C GLU A 162 -14.04 9.87 -6.38
N ASP A 163 -14.05 9.00 -7.41
CA ASP A 163 -14.74 7.69 -7.32
C ASP A 163 -14.08 6.76 -6.29
N ILE A 164 -12.74 6.72 -6.25
CA ILE A 164 -11.99 5.99 -5.21
C ILE A 164 -12.38 6.53 -3.83
N ARG A 165 -12.38 7.86 -3.63
CA ARG A 165 -12.76 8.50 -2.36
C ARG A 165 -14.17 8.14 -1.94
N LYS A 166 -15.13 8.18 -2.87
CA LYS A 166 -16.52 7.80 -2.59
C LYS A 166 -16.60 6.35 -2.07
N ARG A 167 -16.01 5.40 -2.80
CA ARG A 167 -16.01 3.97 -2.45
C ARG A 167 -15.25 3.69 -1.15
N TRP A 168 -14.13 4.39 -0.93
CA TRP A 168 -13.35 4.33 0.30
C TRP A 168 -14.18 4.75 1.52
N ASN A 169 -14.91 5.86 1.41
CA ASN A 169 -15.77 6.37 2.47
C ASN A 169 -16.94 5.42 2.76
N GLU A 170 -17.55 4.86 1.71
CA GLU A 170 -18.60 3.84 1.84
C GLU A 170 -18.08 2.58 2.57
N ALA A 171 -16.92 2.07 2.17
CA ALA A 171 -16.30 0.90 2.79
C ALA A 171 -15.92 1.16 4.26
N THR A 172 -15.31 2.32 4.56
CA THR A 172 -14.92 2.69 5.92
C THR A 172 -16.11 2.80 6.86
N ARG A 173 -17.21 3.43 6.41
CA ARG A 173 -18.45 3.50 7.19
C ARG A 173 -19.03 2.11 7.47
N ALA A 174 -19.05 1.23 6.48
CA ALA A 174 -19.53 -0.14 6.66
C ALA A 174 -18.67 -0.93 7.66
N THR A 175 -17.34 -0.77 7.59
CA THR A 175 -16.40 -1.40 8.54
C THR A 175 -16.62 -0.92 9.97
N HIS A 176 -16.89 0.37 10.19
CA HIS A 176 -17.19 0.91 11.53
C HIS A 176 -18.55 0.44 12.04
N ALA A 177 -19.58 0.44 11.20
CA ALA A 177 -20.93 0.00 11.58
C ALA A 177 -20.97 -1.48 12.00
N SER A 178 -20.13 -2.34 11.41
CA SER A 178 -20.06 -3.77 11.76
C SER A 178 -19.32 -4.06 13.09
N LYS A 179 -18.67 -3.07 13.70
CA LYS A 179 -17.95 -3.21 14.97
C LYS A 179 -18.75 -2.67 16.18
N MET A 180 -19.89 -2.03 15.94
CA MET A 180 -20.87 -1.63 16.96
C MET A 180 -21.87 -2.76 17.18
#